data_AF-A0A7L4TMG2-F1
#
_entry.id   AF-A0A7L4TMG2-F1
#
_cell.length_a   1.000
_cell.length_b   1.000
_cell.length_c   1.000
_cell.angle_alpha   90.00
_cell.angle_beta   90.00
_cell.angle_gamma   90.00
#
_symmetry.space_group_name_H-M   'P 1'
#
loop_
_entity.id
_entity.type
_entity.pdbx_description
1 polymer ?
#
loop_
_entity_poly.entity_id
_entity_poly.type
_entity_poly.pdbx_seq_one_letter_code
_entity_poly.pdbx_strand_id
1 'polypeptide(L)'
;MEINDYITGTFSLIAIGISIIAYHQNLKGQKRELRIGKIEEMLEITHLLNANYQYFEDTQNFKNNFLSGHLESIKKEKYLEQVEYLHEISNEMDLKNKLSRLYVLSNSYLPKKKLKAKIGVFITVYAAIAENTLSQPTNKIDQVFNEFPRIWEFLEFIEEIQNELIEEMSLGYKNNISEKNDYEKEFKRRYKLK
;
A
#
# COMPACT_ATOMS: atom_id res chain seq x y z
N MET A 1 -66.35 -1.89 4.35
CA MET A 1 -64.91 -1.65 4.55
C MET A 1 -64.82 -0.40 5.40
N GLU A 2 -64.39 -0.55 6.65
CA GLU A 2 -64.34 0.59 7.57
C GLU A 2 -63.16 1.49 7.17
N ILE A 3 -63.27 2.79 7.43
CA ILE A 3 -62.20 3.77 7.14
C ILE A 3 -60.86 3.32 7.76
N ASN A 4 -60.93 2.62 8.90
CA ASN A 4 -59.78 2.02 9.58
C ASN A 4 -59.06 0.93 8.78
N ASP A 5 -59.76 0.15 7.94
CA ASP A 5 -59.15 -0.89 7.11
C ASP A 5 -58.32 -0.27 5.99
N TYR A 6 -58.82 0.82 5.40
CA TYR A 6 -58.13 1.56 4.35
C TYR A 6 -56.88 2.27 4.88
N ILE A 7 -57.00 2.88 6.07
CA ILE A 7 -55.88 3.53 6.76
C ILE A 7 -54.81 2.49 7.13
N THR A 8 -55.21 1.35 7.72
CA THR A 8 -54.29 0.26 8.07
C THR A 8 -53.59 -0.30 6.84
N GLY A 9 -54.33 -0.58 5.76
CA GLY A 9 -53.76 -1.07 4.50
C GLY A 9 -52.77 -0.08 3.86
N THR A 10 -53.05 1.23 3.94
CA THR A 10 -52.15 2.28 3.45
C THR A 10 -50.87 2.33 4.28
N PHE A 11 -50.96 2.25 5.61
CA PHE A 11 -49.79 2.18 6.48
C PHE A 11 -48.93 0.94 6.23
N SER A 12 -49.54 -0.22 5.97
CA SER A 12 -48.81 -1.44 5.63
C SER A 12 -48.04 -1.30 4.31
N LEU A 13 -48.64 -0.71 3.28
CA LEU A 13 -47.97 -0.46 2.00
C LEU A 13 -46.79 0.52 2.15
N ILE A 14 -46.96 1.59 2.93
CA ILE A 14 -45.88 2.54 3.23
C ILE A 14 -44.74 1.84 3.99
N ALA A 15 -45.06 1.01 4.98
CA ALA A 15 -44.05 0.27 5.74
C ALA A 15 -43.24 -0.71 4.86
N ILE A 16 -43.90 -1.39 3.92
CA ILE A 16 -43.22 -2.25 2.93
C ILE A 16 -42.29 -1.40 2.04
N GLY A 17 -42.76 -0.25 1.55
CA GLY A 17 -41.96 0.68 0.75
C GLY A 17 -40.70 1.15 1.50
N ILE A 18 -40.86 1.59 2.75
CA ILE A 18 -39.74 1.99 3.61
C ILE A 18 -38.75 0.83 3.81
N SER A 19 -39.26 -0.38 4.05
CA SER A 19 -38.41 -1.57 4.26
C SER A 19 -37.56 -1.90 3.04
N ILE A 20 -38.13 -1.80 1.83
CA ILE A 20 -37.40 -2.03 0.57
C ILE A 20 -36.30 -0.97 0.38
N ILE A 21 -36.62 0.30 0.64
CA ILE A 21 -35.65 1.40 0.54
C ILE A 21 -34.51 1.20 1.55
N ALA A 22 -34.84 0.89 2.80
CA ALA A 22 -33.87 0.64 3.86
C ALA A 22 -32.96 -0.54 3.52
N TYR A 23 -33.51 -1.64 2.97
CA TYR A 23 -32.73 -2.78 2.52
C TYR A 23 -31.73 -2.42 1.41
N HIS A 24 -32.15 -1.64 0.41
CA HIS A 24 -31.25 -1.19 -0.66
C HIS A 24 -30.16 -0.25 -0.15
N GLN A 25 -30.49 0.64 0.80
CA GLN A 25 -29.49 1.49 1.44
C GLN A 25 -28.48 0.66 2.24
N ASN A 26 -28.95 -0.34 2.99
CA ASN A 26 -28.10 -1.23 3.76
C ASN A 26 -27.13 -2.02 2.85
N LEU A 27 -27.62 -2.59 1.74
CA LEU A 27 -26.77 -3.27 0.76
C LEU A 27 -25.70 -2.35 0.17
N LYS A 28 -26.03 -1.09 -0.12
CA LYS A 28 -25.04 -0.11 -0.59
C LYS A 28 -24.02 0.21 0.50
N GLY A 29 -24.47 0.35 1.75
CA GLY A 29 -23.61 0.55 2.92
C GLY A 29 -22.59 -0.57 3.09
N GLN A 30 -23.05 -1.82 3.11
CA GLN A 30 -22.20 -3.01 3.24
C GLN A 30 -21.16 -3.12 2.11
N LYS A 31 -21.56 -2.87 0.86
CA LYS A 31 -20.62 -2.86 -0.27
C LYS A 31 -19.57 -1.77 -0.13
N ARG A 32 -19.97 -0.59 0.35
CA ARG A 32 -19.04 0.53 0.59
C ARG A 32 -18.06 0.19 1.71
N GLU A 33 -18.54 -0.33 2.83
CA GLU A 33 -17.72 -0.72 3.97
C GLU A 33 -16.70 -1.80 3.59
N LEU A 34 -17.14 -2.84 2.87
CA LEU A 34 -16.24 -3.86 2.33
C LEU A 34 -15.15 -3.23 1.45
N ARG A 35 -15.52 -2.32 0.55
CA ARG A 35 -14.56 -1.65 -0.33
C ARG A 35 -13.58 -0.79 0.46
N ILE A 36 -14.04 -0.06 1.48
CA ILE A 36 -13.18 0.72 2.38
C ILE A 36 -12.18 -0.21 3.07
N GLY A 37 -12.65 -1.30 3.68
CA GLY A 37 -11.75 -2.27 4.32
C GLY A 37 -10.71 -2.85 3.37
N LYS A 38 -11.03 -2.98 2.07
CA LYS A 38 -10.05 -3.40 1.06
C LYS A 38 -9.06 -2.30 0.68
N ILE A 39 -9.45 -1.03 0.74
CA ILE A 39 -8.55 0.10 0.55
C ILE A 39 -7.64 0.28 1.77
N GLU A 40 -8.14 0.12 2.99
CA GLU A 40 -7.34 0.10 4.22
C GLU A 40 -6.28 -1.01 4.18
N GLU A 41 -6.66 -2.21 3.74
CA GLU A 41 -5.72 -3.32 3.53
C GLU A 41 -4.63 -2.95 2.50
N MET A 42 -4.98 -2.25 1.41
CA MET A 42 -3.98 -1.76 0.44
C MET A 42 -3.05 -0.70 1.06
N LEU A 43 -3.58 0.21 1.87
CA LEU A 43 -2.81 1.23 2.59
C LEU A 43 -1.82 0.60 3.56
N GLU A 44 -2.25 -0.38 4.36
CA GLU A 44 -1.39 -1.12 5.28
C GLU A 44 -0.23 -1.79 4.53
N ILE A 45 -0.52 -2.49 3.43
CA ILE A 45 0.51 -3.16 2.63
C ILE A 45 1.49 -2.14 2.05
N THR A 46 1.01 -1.06 1.43
CA THR A 46 1.89 -0.04 0.85
C THR A 46 2.75 0.65 1.91
N HIS A 47 2.21 0.92 3.10
CA HIS A 47 2.93 1.51 4.22
C HIS A 47 4.01 0.58 4.77
N LEU A 48 3.68 -0.70 5.02
CA LEU A 48 4.62 -1.72 5.48
C LEU A 48 5.78 -1.88 4.51
N LEU A 49 5.47 -1.98 3.21
CA LEU A 49 6.49 -2.11 2.19
C LEU A 49 7.40 -0.87 2.20
N ASN A 50 6.83 0.34 2.16
CA ASN A 50 7.59 1.61 2.19
C ASN A 50 8.59 1.66 3.34
N ALA A 51 8.13 1.33 4.56
CA ALA A 51 8.98 1.32 5.76
C ALA A 51 10.20 0.41 5.63
N ASN A 52 10.13 -0.62 4.78
CA ASN A 52 11.20 -1.59 4.58
C ASN A 52 11.98 -1.38 3.26
N TYR A 53 11.62 -0.40 2.42
CA TYR A 53 12.28 -0.20 1.12
C TYR A 53 13.79 0.01 1.25
N GLN A 54 14.21 0.76 2.27
CA GLN A 54 15.61 1.11 2.51
C GLN A 54 16.50 -0.13 2.54
N TYR A 55 16.05 -1.22 3.18
CA TYR A 55 16.83 -2.44 3.28
C TYR A 55 17.10 -3.08 1.92
N PHE A 56 16.13 -3.01 0.99
CA PHE A 56 16.31 -3.48 -0.38
C PHE A 56 17.26 -2.57 -1.16
N GLU A 57 17.09 -1.25 -1.05
CA GLU A 57 17.98 -0.27 -1.70
C GLU A 57 19.43 -0.40 -1.23
N ASP A 58 19.66 -0.47 0.08
CA ASP A 58 20.99 -0.61 0.67
C ASP A 58 21.67 -1.90 0.21
N THR A 59 20.93 -3.01 0.20
CA THR A 59 21.45 -4.31 -0.24
C THR A 59 21.79 -4.28 -1.73
N GLN A 60 20.96 -3.62 -2.54
CA GLN A 60 21.21 -3.43 -3.96
C GLN A 60 22.45 -2.57 -4.23
N ASN A 61 22.62 -1.49 -3.48
CA ASN A 61 23.80 -0.63 -3.56
C ASN A 61 25.06 -1.38 -3.16
N PHE A 62 25.00 -2.19 -2.10
CA PHE A 62 26.12 -3.04 -1.69
C PHE A 62 26.45 -4.07 -2.79
N LYS A 63 25.45 -4.75 -3.35
CA LYS A 63 25.62 -5.68 -4.48
C LYS A 63 26.32 -5.01 -5.67
N ASN A 64 25.91 -3.82 -6.05
CA ASN A 64 26.52 -3.08 -7.15
C ASN A 64 28.00 -2.78 -6.89
N ASN A 65 28.36 -2.41 -5.66
CA ASN A 65 29.76 -2.19 -5.24
C ASN A 65 30.57 -3.50 -5.20
N PHE A 66 29.94 -4.63 -4.89
CA PHE A 66 30.55 -5.96 -4.94
C PHE A 66 30.88 -6.36 -6.37
N LEU A 67 29.92 -6.24 -7.26
CA LEU A 67 30.05 -6.68 -8.65
C LEU A 67 30.93 -5.77 -9.50
N SER A 68 31.21 -4.53 -9.06
CA SER A 68 32.19 -3.65 -9.69
C SER A 68 33.64 -3.97 -9.31
N GLY A 69 33.88 -4.97 -8.48
CA GLY A 69 35.23 -5.36 -8.03
C GLY A 69 35.86 -4.38 -7.04
N HIS A 70 35.07 -3.48 -6.45
CA HIS A 70 35.55 -2.46 -5.51
C HIS A 70 35.63 -2.95 -4.05
N LEU A 71 35.38 -4.23 -3.78
CA LEU A 71 35.25 -4.77 -2.43
C LEU A 71 36.28 -5.88 -2.13
N GLU A 72 36.98 -5.71 -1.00
CA GLU A 72 37.88 -6.71 -0.38
C GLU A 72 37.09 -7.90 0.19
N SER A 73 37.77 -9.02 0.46
CA SER A 73 37.16 -10.26 0.99
C SER A 73 36.31 -10.05 2.25
N ILE A 74 36.77 -9.23 3.20
CA ILE A 74 36.05 -8.90 4.45
C ILE A 74 34.69 -8.22 4.16
N LYS A 75 34.57 -7.48 3.05
CA LYS A 75 33.32 -6.80 2.69
C LYS A 75 32.34 -7.74 2.00
N LYS A 76 32.79 -8.89 1.49
CA LYS A 76 31.92 -9.93 0.92
C LYS A 76 31.12 -10.66 2.01
N GLU A 77 31.75 -10.97 3.15
CA GLU A 77 31.06 -11.61 4.28
C GLU A 77 29.94 -10.71 4.81
N LYS A 78 30.24 -9.42 5.03
CA LYS A 78 29.24 -8.42 5.44
C LYS A 78 28.08 -8.27 4.45
N TYR A 79 28.35 -8.40 3.15
CA TYR A 79 27.30 -8.39 2.14
C TYR A 79 26.36 -9.58 2.29
N LEU A 80 26.90 -10.78 2.50
CA LEU A 80 26.11 -11.99 2.67
C LEU A 80 25.28 -11.94 3.96
N GLU A 81 25.85 -11.44 5.06
CA GLU A 81 25.12 -11.19 6.31
C GLU A 81 23.93 -10.23 6.08
N GLN A 82 24.12 -9.18 5.28
CA GLN A 82 23.05 -8.26 4.94
C GLN A 82 21.96 -8.90 4.07
N VAL A 83 22.32 -9.80 3.15
CA VAL A 83 21.36 -10.57 2.34
C VAL A 83 20.55 -11.52 3.24
N GLU A 84 21.18 -12.17 4.21
CA GLU A 84 20.49 -13.03 5.19
C GLU A 84 19.51 -12.21 6.03
N TYR A 85 19.93 -11.04 6.53
CA TYR A 85 19.03 -10.13 7.25
C TYR A 85 17.86 -9.65 6.39
N LEU A 86 18.11 -9.35 5.11
CA LEU A 86 17.03 -8.98 4.18
C LEU A 86 16.06 -10.15 3.95
N HIS A 87 16.55 -11.39 3.93
CA HIS A 87 15.71 -12.58 3.89
C HIS A 87 14.80 -12.70 5.11
N GLU A 88 15.32 -12.44 6.31
CA GLU A 88 14.54 -12.43 7.55
C GLU A 88 13.44 -11.38 7.50
N ILE A 89 13.77 -10.12 7.15
CA ILE A 89 12.79 -9.04 6.98
C ILE A 89 11.72 -9.43 5.96
N SER A 90 12.14 -9.93 4.80
CA SER A 90 11.22 -10.32 3.71
C SER A 90 10.26 -11.44 4.14
N ASN A 91 10.73 -12.38 4.95
CA ASN A 91 9.91 -13.48 5.48
C ASN A 91 8.97 -12.99 6.58
N GLU A 92 9.45 -12.18 7.52
CA GLU A 92 8.65 -11.63 8.61
C GLU A 92 7.49 -10.78 8.09
N MET A 93 7.76 -9.94 7.08
CA MET A 93 6.72 -9.10 6.47
C MET A 93 5.84 -9.85 5.46
N ASP A 94 6.16 -11.13 5.17
CA ASP A 94 5.47 -11.96 4.19
C ASP A 94 5.39 -11.29 2.80
N LEU A 95 6.53 -10.81 2.31
CA LEU A 95 6.66 -9.96 1.11
C LEU A 95 5.88 -10.51 -0.09
N LYS A 96 6.07 -11.80 -0.39
CA LYS A 96 5.47 -12.46 -1.56
C LYS A 96 3.94 -12.40 -1.51
N ASN A 97 3.36 -12.73 -0.37
CA ASN A 97 1.91 -12.69 -0.21
C ASN A 97 1.39 -11.27 -0.19
N LYS A 98 2.12 -10.32 0.43
CA LYS A 98 1.76 -8.90 0.45
C LYS A 98 1.71 -8.31 -0.97
N LEU A 99 2.73 -8.54 -1.80
CA LEU A 99 2.75 -8.10 -3.20
C LEU A 99 1.61 -8.74 -4.02
N SER A 100 1.44 -10.06 -3.89
CA SER A 100 0.37 -10.79 -4.59
C SER A 100 -1.02 -10.29 -4.16
N ARG A 101 -1.19 -10.03 -2.86
CA ARG A 101 -2.44 -9.52 -2.29
C ARG A 101 -2.73 -8.12 -2.79
N LEU A 102 -1.75 -7.23 -2.80
CA LEU A 102 -1.89 -5.87 -3.32
C LEU A 102 -2.27 -5.87 -4.81
N TYR A 103 -1.68 -6.78 -5.60
CA TYR A 103 -2.06 -6.98 -7.00
C TYR A 103 -3.55 -7.37 -7.14
N VAL A 104 -4.01 -8.36 -6.37
CA VAL A 104 -5.41 -8.81 -6.42
C VAL A 104 -6.37 -7.71 -5.98
N LEU A 105 -6.06 -7.03 -4.87
CA LEU A 105 -6.90 -5.97 -4.31
C LEU A 105 -7.03 -4.79 -5.25
N SER A 106 -5.91 -4.29 -5.78
CA SER A 106 -5.89 -3.14 -6.69
C SER A 106 -6.68 -3.42 -7.97
N ASN A 107 -6.55 -4.62 -8.55
CA ASN A 107 -7.30 -4.99 -9.74
C ASN A 107 -8.80 -5.17 -9.49
N SER A 108 -9.18 -5.68 -8.31
CA SER A 108 -10.57 -6.05 -8.00
C SER A 108 -11.40 -4.91 -7.41
N TYR A 109 -10.81 -4.03 -6.59
CA TYR A 109 -11.57 -3.09 -5.74
C TYR A 109 -11.36 -1.61 -6.09
N LEU A 110 -10.37 -1.29 -6.93
CA LEU A 110 -10.18 0.09 -7.39
C LEU A 110 -10.94 0.34 -8.70
N PRO A 111 -11.57 1.51 -8.88
CA PRO A 111 -12.23 1.87 -10.13
C PRO A 111 -11.30 2.65 -11.07
N LYS A 112 -10.39 3.47 -10.54
CA LYS A 112 -9.50 4.34 -11.32
C LYS A 112 -8.37 3.55 -11.98
N LYS A 113 -8.32 3.57 -13.32
CA LYS A 113 -7.25 2.91 -14.11
C LYS A 113 -5.85 3.45 -13.77
N LYS A 114 -5.71 4.76 -13.54
CA LYS A 114 -4.43 5.40 -13.22
C LYS A 114 -3.84 4.89 -11.90
N LEU A 115 -4.63 4.87 -10.83
CA LEU A 115 -4.18 4.37 -9.53
C LEU A 115 -3.78 2.89 -9.59
N LYS A 116 -4.55 2.06 -10.32
CA LYS A 116 -4.17 0.66 -10.57
C LYS A 116 -2.81 0.55 -11.24
N ALA A 117 -2.55 1.36 -12.27
CA ALA A 117 -1.28 1.35 -12.99
C ALA A 117 -0.11 1.75 -12.07
N LYS A 118 -0.30 2.77 -11.22
CA LYS A 118 0.72 3.19 -10.24
C LYS A 118 1.04 2.09 -9.24
N ILE A 119 0.02 1.45 -8.67
CA ILE A 119 0.20 0.30 -7.78
C ILE A 119 0.90 -0.85 -8.52
N GLY A 120 0.58 -1.07 -9.80
CA GLY A 120 1.28 -2.04 -10.64
C GLY A 120 2.77 -1.74 -10.79
N VAL A 121 3.14 -0.48 -11.04
CA VAL A 121 4.55 -0.05 -11.09
C VAL A 121 5.22 -0.26 -9.73
N PHE A 122 4.56 0.15 -8.64
CA PHE A 122 5.05 -0.05 -7.27
C PHE A 122 5.34 -1.53 -6.98
N ILE A 123 4.41 -2.43 -7.30
CA ILE A 123 4.61 -3.89 -7.16
C ILE A 123 5.77 -4.37 -8.00
N THR A 124 5.89 -3.88 -9.24
CA THR A 124 6.94 -4.30 -10.18
C THR A 124 8.32 -3.88 -9.68
N VAL A 125 8.47 -2.65 -9.17
CA VAL A 125 9.72 -2.16 -8.59
C VAL A 125 10.13 -3.02 -7.38
N TYR A 126 9.20 -3.29 -6.46
CA TYR A 126 9.48 -4.17 -5.31
C TYR A 126 9.84 -5.59 -5.70
N ALA A 127 9.09 -6.18 -6.63
CA ALA A 127 9.36 -7.52 -7.09
C ALA A 127 10.74 -7.61 -7.77
N ALA A 128 11.08 -6.64 -8.62
CA ALA A 128 12.36 -6.59 -9.31
C ALA A 128 13.53 -6.40 -8.34
N ILE A 129 13.44 -5.45 -7.40
CA ILE A 129 14.53 -5.23 -6.44
C ILE A 129 14.71 -6.43 -5.51
N ALA A 130 13.62 -7.05 -5.06
CA ALA A 130 13.66 -8.26 -4.25
C ALA A 130 14.24 -9.45 -5.01
N GLU A 131 13.88 -9.63 -6.28
CA GLU A 131 14.50 -10.66 -7.12
C GLU A 131 16.01 -10.42 -7.27
N ASN A 132 16.41 -9.17 -7.47
CA ASN A 132 17.81 -8.80 -7.67
C ASN A 132 18.65 -9.03 -6.42
N THR A 133 18.11 -8.73 -5.24
CA THR A 133 18.84 -8.80 -3.97
C THR A 133 18.72 -10.15 -3.28
N LEU A 134 17.53 -10.75 -3.24
CA LEU A 134 17.28 -12.01 -2.51
C LEU A 134 17.50 -13.24 -3.39
N SER A 135 16.98 -13.23 -4.62
CA SER A 135 17.02 -14.42 -5.48
C SER A 135 18.34 -14.55 -6.25
N GLN A 136 18.96 -13.42 -6.58
CA GLN A 136 20.18 -13.37 -7.38
C GLN A 136 21.29 -12.51 -6.73
N PRO A 137 21.63 -12.69 -5.44
CA PRO A 137 22.52 -11.79 -4.70
C PRO A 137 23.90 -11.61 -5.37
N THR A 138 24.43 -12.65 -6.00
CA THR A 138 25.79 -12.64 -6.55
C THR A 138 25.87 -12.50 -8.07
N ASN A 139 24.73 -12.46 -8.76
CA ASN A 139 24.70 -12.46 -10.23
C ASN A 139 24.19 -11.12 -10.77
N LYS A 140 24.77 -10.65 -11.88
CA LYS A 140 24.13 -9.62 -12.70
C LYS A 140 23.07 -10.30 -13.57
N ILE A 141 21.85 -9.82 -13.47
CA ILE A 141 20.74 -10.26 -14.31
C ILE A 141 20.16 -9.05 -15.04
N ASP A 142 19.77 -9.24 -16.30
CA ASP A 142 19.00 -8.24 -17.03
C ASP A 142 17.58 -8.24 -16.49
N GLN A 143 17.20 -7.13 -15.87
CA GLN A 143 15.87 -6.95 -15.31
C GLN A 143 15.11 -5.86 -16.07
N VAL A 144 13.80 -5.80 -15.81
CA VAL A 144 12.94 -4.69 -16.27
C VAL A 144 13.47 -3.33 -15.79
N PHE A 145 14.14 -3.32 -14.63
CA PHE A 145 14.82 -2.16 -14.05
C PHE A 145 16.27 -2.51 -13.75
N ASN A 146 17.21 -1.76 -14.34
CA ASN A 146 18.64 -1.87 -14.04
C ASN A 146 19.09 -0.90 -12.93
N GLU A 147 18.29 0.14 -12.70
CA GLU A 147 18.45 1.12 -11.65
C GLU A 147 17.13 1.23 -10.88
N PHE A 148 17.23 1.40 -9.58
CA PHE A 148 16.08 1.51 -8.69
C PHE A 148 16.01 2.93 -8.13
N PRO A 149 14.81 3.49 -7.93
CA PRO A 149 14.67 4.82 -7.37
C PRO A 149 15.24 4.84 -5.95
N ARG A 150 15.82 5.98 -5.58
CA ARG A 150 16.28 6.19 -4.21
C ARG A 150 15.09 6.31 -3.27
N ILE A 151 15.28 6.01 -1.98
CA ILE A 151 14.16 5.99 -1.03
C ILE A 151 13.33 7.28 -1.03
N TRP A 152 13.93 8.46 -1.15
CA TRP A 152 13.20 9.73 -1.13
C TRP A 152 12.39 9.96 -2.41
N GLU A 153 12.93 9.55 -3.57
CA GLU A 153 12.21 9.61 -4.85
C GLU A 153 11.04 8.63 -4.85
N PHE A 154 11.25 7.45 -4.26
CA PHE A 154 10.22 6.43 -4.18
C PHE A 154 9.15 6.77 -3.13
N LEU A 155 9.54 7.42 -2.03
CA LEU A 155 8.63 7.90 -1.00
C LEU A 155 7.58 8.85 -1.57
N GLU A 156 7.99 9.84 -2.39
CA GLU A 156 7.06 10.76 -3.03
C GLU A 156 6.01 10.02 -3.89
N PHE A 157 6.46 9.00 -4.64
CA PHE A 157 5.57 8.16 -5.44
C PHE A 157 4.61 7.33 -4.59
N ILE A 158 5.08 6.78 -3.47
CA ILE A 158 4.27 6.00 -2.54
C ILE A 158 3.24 6.88 -1.83
N GLU A 159 3.64 8.07 -1.39
CA GLU A 159 2.72 9.04 -0.78
C GLU A 159 1.62 9.43 -1.76
N GLU A 160 1.95 9.62 -3.04
CA GLU A 160 0.94 9.87 -4.08
C GLU A 160 -0.07 8.72 -4.19
N ILE A 161 0.40 7.47 -4.15
CA ILE A 161 -0.48 6.28 -4.13
C ILE A 161 -1.36 6.27 -2.87
N GLN A 162 -0.78 6.53 -1.70
CA GLN A 162 -1.51 6.51 -0.43
C GLN A 162 -2.57 7.61 -0.35
N ASN A 163 -2.24 8.82 -0.80
CA ASN A 163 -3.20 9.92 -0.89
C ASN A 163 -4.35 9.60 -1.85
N GLU A 164 -4.05 9.08 -3.05
CA GLU A 164 -5.10 8.66 -3.99
C GLU A 164 -5.97 7.52 -3.43
N LEU A 165 -5.41 6.57 -2.66
CA LEU A 165 -6.17 5.54 -1.97
C LEU A 165 -7.09 6.14 -0.89
N ILE A 166 -6.62 7.12 -0.11
CA ILE A 166 -7.42 7.81 0.92
C ILE A 166 -8.58 8.58 0.27
N GLU A 167 -8.33 9.28 -0.83
CA GLU A 167 -9.38 9.96 -1.60
C GLU A 167 -10.46 8.99 -2.08
N GLU A 168 -10.07 7.78 -2.51
CA GLU A 168 -11.02 6.73 -2.94
C GLU A 168 -11.95 6.26 -1.81
N MET A 169 -11.54 6.37 -0.54
CA MET A 169 -12.42 6.04 0.59
C MET A 169 -13.54 7.07 0.79
N SER A 170 -13.32 8.32 0.35
CA SER A 170 -14.30 9.42 0.43
C SER A 170 -14.90 9.59 1.84
N LEU A 171 -14.04 9.54 2.86
CA LEU A 171 -14.41 9.66 4.28
C LEU A 171 -14.38 11.11 4.81
N GLY A 172 -14.27 12.10 3.92
CA GLY A 172 -14.27 13.53 4.29
C GLY A 172 -12.88 14.10 4.60
N TYR A 173 -11.82 13.29 4.56
CA TYR A 173 -10.44 13.79 4.52
C TYR A 173 -10.13 14.31 3.11
N LYS A 174 -9.70 15.58 3.02
CA LYS A 174 -9.31 16.23 1.76
C LYS A 174 -7.83 16.60 1.67
N ASN A 175 -7.02 16.25 2.67
CA ASN A 175 -5.65 16.76 2.80
C ASN A 175 -4.61 15.64 2.84
N ASN A 176 -3.53 15.87 2.09
CA ASN A 176 -2.37 15.03 1.85
C ASN A 176 -1.66 14.59 3.15
N ILE A 177 -1.14 13.36 3.17
CA ILE A 177 -0.10 12.91 4.12
C ILE A 177 1.07 13.92 4.20
N SER A 178 1.32 14.67 3.12
CA SER A 178 2.39 15.67 2.97
C SER A 178 1.99 17.13 3.26
N GLU A 179 0.74 17.46 3.59
CA GLU A 179 0.41 18.83 4.00
C GLU A 179 1.13 19.17 5.30
N LYS A 180 1.76 20.35 5.39
CA LYS A 180 2.57 20.81 6.55
C LYS A 180 1.82 20.51 7.84
N ASN A 181 2.23 19.44 8.50
CA ASN A 181 1.66 19.04 9.76
C ASN A 181 2.15 20.04 10.81
N ASP A 182 1.28 20.94 11.26
CA ASP A 182 1.63 21.89 12.32
C ASP A 182 2.08 21.17 13.62
N TYR A 183 1.69 19.89 13.79
CA TYR A 183 2.20 19.05 14.87
C TYR A 183 3.63 18.56 14.64
N GLU A 184 4.20 18.56 13.43
CA GLU A 184 5.62 18.22 13.25
C GLU A 184 6.49 19.23 14.00
N LYS A 185 6.19 20.53 13.85
CA LYS A 185 6.86 21.60 14.60
C LYS A 185 6.62 21.45 16.10
N GLU A 186 5.40 21.13 16.51
CA GLU A 186 5.09 20.92 17.93
C GLU A 186 5.83 19.72 18.52
N PHE A 187 5.91 18.62 17.77
CA PHE A 187 6.61 17.40 18.14
C PHE A 187 8.11 17.66 18.28
N LYS A 188 8.73 18.29 17.26
CA LYS A 188 10.14 18.71 17.31
C LYS A 188 10.42 19.60 18.52
N ARG A 189 9.53 20.58 18.79
CA ARG A 189 9.62 21.44 19.97
C ARG A 189 9.52 20.66 21.28
N ARG A 190 8.57 19.72 21.39
CA ARG A 190 8.32 18.92 22.60
C ARG A 190 9.51 18.04 22.97
N TYR A 191 10.16 17.45 21.96
CA TYR A 191 11.30 16.55 22.14
C TYR A 191 12.67 17.20 21.91
N LYS A 192 12.72 18.53 21.71
CA LYS A 192 13.95 19.29 21.44
C LYS A 192 14.75 18.78 20.23
N LEU A 193 14.04 18.34 19.20
CA LEU A 193 14.61 17.90 17.93
C LEU A 193 14.78 19.12 17.00
N LYS A 194 15.84 19.10 16.17
CA LYS A 194 16.10 20.16 15.18
C LYS A 194 15.20 20.04 13.96
#